data_AF-A0A6I3BBG2-F1
#
_entry.id   AF-A0A6I3BBG2-F1
#
_cell.length_a   1.000
_cell.length_b   1.000
_cell.length_c   1.000
_cell.angle_alpha   90.00
_cell.angle_beta   90.00
_cell.angle_gamma   90.00
#
_symmetry.space_group_name_H-M   'P 1'
#
loop_
_entity.id
_entity.type
_entity.pdbx_description
1 polymer ?
#
loop_
_entity_poly.entity_id
_entity_poly.type
_entity_poly.pdbx_seq_one_letter_code
_entity_poly.pdbx_strand_id
1 'polypeptide(L)'
;MSLAPERLSIGIRRHFTTPGTHPYDQVSWERRDAQIKNWKDGTVAFEQLGVEFPTSWSLNSTNIVSQKYFRGTPGTAERENSMRQVIDRVADTITKWGTECGYFADQLESDSFRDELKFILVTQRAAFNSPVWFNIGVEGVPQQASACFILAVDDTMDAILNWYKEEGTIFKGGSGSGINLSNIRSSAEHLKGGGTASGPVSFMRGADSSAGTIKSGGKTRRAAKMVILNVDHPDIEEFIWCKSHEEKKARALRDAGFDMDLDGKDSFSVQYQNANNSVRVTDEFMQAVRDDADWNLLAVKDRRVVRSIRARDLWRQMATASWECADPGLQFDTTINKWHTAHAAGRINGSNPCSEYMHIDNSACNLASINLLKYLDDNDHFDVEAYSHTIEVMFTAQEILVGNADYPTEKIAENSRLFRQLGLGYANLGALLMALGMPYDSTGGRAWAAALTSLMTGHAYATSARTASRMGPFAGYSANERYMNNVLRMHRDANKEIDNIDVVQQDLVDAATASWDAAVRDGEEFGVRNSQASVLAPTGTIGLMMDCDTTGIEPDLGLVKFKKLVGGGNMTIVNQTVPRALKQLG
;
A
#
# COMPACT_ATOMS: atom_id res chain seq x y z
N MET A 1 3.75 41.85 13.36
CA MET A 1 3.09 41.59 12.07
C MET A 1 4.15 41.76 10.99
N SER A 2 4.94 40.72 10.72
CA SER A 2 5.76 40.69 9.52
C SER A 2 4.84 40.33 8.36
N LEU A 3 4.86 41.14 7.31
CA LEU A 3 4.16 40.87 6.05
C LEU A 3 4.50 39.45 5.60
N ALA A 4 3.48 38.60 5.50
CA ALA A 4 3.62 37.29 4.90
C ALA A 4 4.12 37.48 3.46
N PRO A 5 5.13 36.72 2.99
CA PRO A 5 5.49 36.75 1.57
C PRO A 5 4.25 36.45 0.74
N GLU A 6 4.09 37.13 -0.39
CA GLU A 6 3.06 36.80 -1.39
C GLU A 6 3.07 35.28 -1.61
N ARG A 7 1.93 34.63 -1.31
CA ARG A 7 1.87 33.18 -1.12
C ARG A 7 2.22 32.46 -2.42
N LEU A 8 3.30 31.68 -2.42
CA LEU A 8 3.62 30.75 -3.50
C LEU A 8 2.44 29.79 -3.72
N SER A 9 2.06 29.58 -4.98
CA SER A 9 1.04 28.61 -5.42
C SER A 9 1.65 27.20 -5.47
N ILE A 10 0.86 26.16 -5.24
CA ILE A 10 1.33 24.77 -5.40
C ILE A 10 1.52 24.40 -6.89
N GLY A 11 0.92 25.19 -7.79
CA GLY A 11 1.21 25.23 -9.21
C GLY A 11 0.33 24.33 -10.06
N ILE A 12 -0.82 23.86 -9.54
CA ILE A 12 -1.68 22.92 -10.29
C ILE A 12 -2.37 23.65 -11.44
N ARG A 13 -2.17 23.13 -12.65
CA ARG A 13 -2.72 23.67 -13.89
C ARG A 13 -3.64 22.64 -14.55
N ARG A 14 -4.43 23.08 -15.53
CA ARG A 14 -5.17 22.16 -16.38
C ARG A 14 -4.23 21.53 -17.40
N HIS A 15 -4.36 20.23 -17.60
CA HIS A 15 -3.60 19.46 -18.59
C HIS A 15 -4.53 18.49 -19.31
N PHE A 16 -5.36 17.74 -18.59
CA PHE A 16 -6.37 16.86 -19.20
C PHE A 16 -7.70 17.53 -19.48
N THR A 17 -8.03 18.62 -18.78
CA THR A 17 -9.35 19.24 -18.83
C THR A 17 -9.37 20.57 -19.56
N THR A 18 -10.48 20.83 -20.25
CA THR A 18 -10.69 22.10 -20.96
C THR A 18 -11.44 23.10 -20.07
N PRO A 19 -10.96 24.36 -19.92
CA PRO A 19 -11.68 25.39 -19.19
C PRO A 19 -13.13 25.55 -19.66
N GLY A 20 -14.08 25.59 -18.71
CA GLY A 20 -15.51 25.75 -19.02
C GLY A 20 -16.23 24.48 -19.47
N THR A 21 -15.53 23.34 -19.61
CA THR A 21 -16.13 22.03 -19.88
C THR A 21 -16.03 21.15 -18.66
N HIS A 22 -17.14 20.56 -18.21
CA HIS A 22 -17.09 19.64 -17.07
C HIS A 22 -16.32 18.37 -17.46
N PRO A 23 -15.44 17.81 -16.60
CA PRO A 23 -14.64 16.62 -16.94
C PRO A 23 -15.45 15.45 -17.49
N TYR A 24 -16.65 15.23 -16.95
CA TYR A 24 -17.53 14.15 -17.38
C TYR A 24 -18.17 14.35 -18.76
N ASP A 25 -18.17 15.57 -19.31
CA ASP A 25 -18.72 15.85 -20.65
C ASP A 25 -17.69 15.51 -21.75
N GLN A 26 -16.43 15.29 -21.36
CA GLN A 26 -15.36 14.82 -22.24
C GLN A 26 -15.33 13.29 -22.37
N VAL A 27 -16.27 12.59 -21.71
CA VAL A 27 -16.34 11.12 -21.68
C VAL A 27 -17.75 10.66 -22.04
N SER A 28 -17.86 9.57 -22.78
CA SER A 28 -19.15 8.95 -23.11
C SER A 28 -19.63 8.03 -22.00
N TRP A 29 -20.93 8.04 -21.72
CA TRP A 29 -21.56 7.30 -20.62
C TRP A 29 -22.67 6.40 -21.12
N GLU A 30 -22.89 5.30 -20.41
CA GLU A 30 -24.01 4.41 -20.64
C GLU A 30 -24.54 3.82 -19.33
N ARG A 31 -25.78 3.32 -19.40
CA ARG A 31 -26.37 2.49 -18.35
C ARG A 31 -26.24 1.03 -18.73
N ARG A 32 -25.84 0.21 -17.76
CA ARG A 32 -25.70 -1.24 -17.90
C ARG A 32 -26.01 -1.92 -16.57
N ASP A 33 -26.23 -3.23 -16.61
CA ASP A 33 -26.51 -4.01 -15.42
C ASP A 33 -25.22 -4.59 -14.84
N ALA A 34 -25.02 -4.41 -13.53
CA ALA A 34 -23.93 -5.04 -12.80
C ALA A 34 -24.42 -6.36 -12.20
N GLN A 35 -23.86 -7.48 -12.64
CA GLN A 35 -24.29 -8.81 -12.19
C GLN A 35 -23.09 -9.76 -12.04
N ILE A 36 -23.01 -10.43 -10.90
CA ILE A 36 -21.97 -11.42 -10.59
C ILE A 36 -22.67 -12.76 -10.35
N LYS A 37 -22.33 -13.77 -11.16
CA LYS A 37 -22.90 -15.12 -11.07
C LYS A 37 -21.89 -16.14 -10.55
N ASN A 38 -22.38 -17.16 -9.89
CA ASN A 38 -21.63 -18.37 -9.58
C ASN A 38 -21.54 -19.24 -10.83
N TRP A 39 -20.32 -19.58 -11.25
CA TRP A 39 -20.10 -20.37 -12.47
C TRP A 39 -20.63 -21.81 -12.38
N LYS A 40 -20.73 -22.37 -11.16
CA LYS A 40 -21.12 -23.77 -10.95
C LYS A 40 -22.62 -24.01 -11.14
N ASP A 41 -23.45 -23.10 -10.65
CA ASP A 41 -24.90 -23.27 -10.56
C ASP A 41 -25.69 -22.11 -11.19
N GLY A 42 -25.01 -21.06 -11.69
CA GLY A 42 -25.62 -19.90 -12.29
C GLY A 42 -26.30 -18.94 -11.30
N THR A 43 -26.23 -19.20 -9.99
CA THR A 43 -26.88 -18.37 -8.98
C THR A 43 -26.26 -16.97 -8.94
N VAL A 44 -27.10 -15.95 -8.72
CA VAL A 44 -26.67 -14.56 -8.68
C VAL A 44 -26.12 -14.25 -7.29
N ALA A 45 -24.83 -13.96 -7.21
CA ALA A 45 -24.15 -13.57 -5.97
C ALA A 45 -24.31 -12.07 -5.68
N PHE A 46 -24.45 -11.24 -6.72
CA PHE A 46 -24.71 -9.81 -6.61
C PHE A 46 -25.39 -9.31 -7.88
N GLU A 47 -26.32 -8.37 -7.73
CA GLU A 47 -27.00 -7.68 -8.82
C GLU A 47 -27.33 -6.23 -8.45
N GLN A 48 -27.10 -5.32 -9.38
CA GLN A 48 -27.62 -3.97 -9.37
C GLN A 48 -27.86 -3.50 -10.81
N LEU A 49 -29.13 -3.23 -11.15
CA LEU A 49 -29.56 -2.92 -12.50
C LEU A 49 -29.44 -1.42 -12.84
N GLY A 50 -29.21 -1.11 -14.11
CA GLY A 50 -29.25 0.25 -14.65
C GLY A 50 -28.19 1.20 -14.07
N VAL A 51 -27.04 0.68 -13.66
CA VAL A 51 -25.92 1.48 -13.15
C VAL A 51 -25.23 2.25 -14.27
N GLU A 52 -24.79 3.46 -13.97
CA GLU A 52 -24.21 4.39 -14.95
C GLU A 52 -22.67 4.45 -14.82
N PHE A 53 -21.98 4.18 -15.92
CA PHE A 53 -20.52 4.17 -16.01
C PHE A 53 -20.05 4.76 -17.35
N PRO A 54 -18.78 5.19 -17.45
CA PRO A 54 -18.18 5.49 -18.74
C PRO A 54 -18.17 4.27 -19.66
N THR A 55 -18.41 4.46 -20.95
CA THR A 55 -18.46 3.37 -21.94
C THR A 55 -17.14 2.59 -22.01
N SER A 56 -16.02 3.26 -21.72
CA SER A 56 -14.68 2.69 -21.76
C SER A 56 -14.37 1.72 -20.61
N TRP A 57 -15.16 1.71 -19.53
CA TRP A 57 -14.94 0.80 -18.41
C TRP A 57 -15.41 -0.59 -18.78
N SER A 58 -14.70 -1.64 -18.37
CA SER A 58 -15.16 -3.00 -18.61
C SER A 58 -16.35 -3.37 -17.72
N LEU A 59 -17.09 -4.43 -18.11
CA LEU A 59 -18.12 -5.03 -17.25
C LEU A 59 -17.53 -5.56 -15.93
N ASN A 60 -16.28 -6.02 -15.94
CA ASN A 60 -15.59 -6.49 -14.74
C ASN A 60 -15.36 -5.33 -13.74
N SER A 61 -14.85 -4.19 -14.23
CA SER A 61 -14.72 -2.96 -13.43
C SER A 61 -16.08 -2.50 -12.90
N THR A 62 -17.09 -2.47 -13.77
CA THR A 62 -18.48 -2.12 -13.42
C THR A 62 -18.99 -2.99 -12.27
N ASN A 63 -18.82 -4.31 -12.36
CA ASN A 63 -19.26 -5.27 -11.34
C ASN A 63 -18.55 -5.06 -10.01
N ILE A 64 -17.22 -4.89 -10.03
CA ILE A 64 -16.42 -4.72 -8.81
C ILE A 64 -16.79 -3.41 -8.11
N VAL A 65 -16.88 -2.31 -8.85
CA VAL A 65 -17.19 -1.00 -8.26
C VAL A 65 -18.62 -0.97 -7.75
N SER A 66 -19.58 -1.47 -8.52
CA SER A 66 -20.98 -1.54 -8.10
C SER A 66 -21.17 -2.42 -6.88
N GLN A 67 -20.44 -3.54 -6.75
CA GLN A 67 -20.55 -4.42 -5.59
C GLN A 67 -19.90 -3.80 -4.35
N LYS A 68 -18.69 -3.24 -4.49
CA LYS A 68 -17.84 -2.90 -3.34
C LYS A 68 -17.88 -1.43 -2.95
N TYR A 69 -17.89 -0.52 -3.91
CA TYR A 69 -17.65 0.91 -3.67
C TYR A 69 -18.92 1.75 -3.66
N PHE A 70 -19.97 1.33 -4.38
CA PHE A 70 -21.28 1.99 -4.27
C PHE A 70 -21.80 1.90 -2.83
N ARG A 71 -22.22 3.04 -2.28
CA ARG A 71 -22.78 3.21 -0.93
C ARG A 71 -24.30 3.14 -0.93
N GLY A 72 -24.87 2.87 0.24
CA GLY A 72 -26.30 2.60 0.41
C GLY A 72 -26.64 1.11 0.29
N THR A 73 -27.86 0.73 0.67
CA THR A 73 -28.30 -0.67 0.66
C THR A 73 -28.81 -1.07 -0.72
N PRO A 74 -28.37 -2.19 -1.32
CA PRO A 74 -28.93 -2.63 -2.61
C PRO A 74 -30.47 -2.70 -2.58
N GLY A 75 -31.11 -2.12 -3.59
CA GLY A 75 -32.58 -2.05 -3.68
C GLY A 75 -33.24 -0.84 -2.98
N THR A 76 -32.49 -0.01 -2.25
CA THR A 76 -33.00 1.24 -1.67
C THR A 76 -32.68 2.45 -2.54
N ALA A 77 -33.41 3.55 -2.36
CA ALA A 77 -33.19 4.79 -3.10
C ALA A 77 -31.87 5.49 -2.72
N GLU A 78 -31.31 5.18 -1.55
CA GLU A 78 -30.02 5.74 -1.10
C GLU A 78 -28.80 5.08 -1.77
N ARG A 79 -29.02 3.99 -2.51
CA ARG A 79 -27.94 3.25 -3.20
C ARG A 79 -27.38 4.10 -4.34
N GLU A 80 -26.08 4.40 -4.26
CA GLU A 80 -25.34 4.97 -5.38
C GLU A 80 -25.51 4.06 -6.61
N ASN A 81 -25.80 4.68 -7.76
CA ASN A 81 -26.07 3.98 -9.02
C ASN A 81 -25.30 4.57 -10.20
N SER A 82 -24.44 5.57 -9.98
CA SER A 82 -23.59 6.17 -10.99
C SER A 82 -22.16 6.35 -10.47
N MET A 83 -21.17 6.06 -11.31
CA MET A 83 -19.77 6.34 -10.98
C MET A 83 -19.53 7.84 -10.74
N ARG A 84 -20.34 8.73 -11.31
CA ARG A 84 -20.27 10.18 -11.04
C ARG A 84 -20.45 10.48 -9.55
N GLN A 85 -21.43 9.85 -8.92
CA GLN A 85 -21.72 10.05 -7.50
C GLN A 85 -20.52 9.67 -6.62
N VAL A 86 -19.87 8.55 -6.94
CA VAL A 86 -18.69 8.06 -6.21
C VAL A 86 -17.50 9.01 -6.38
N ILE A 87 -17.24 9.45 -7.62
CA ILE A 87 -16.12 10.34 -7.93
C ILE A 87 -16.36 11.73 -7.34
N ASP A 88 -17.56 12.30 -7.51
CA ASP A 88 -17.93 13.61 -6.96
C ASP A 88 -17.77 13.60 -5.43
N ARG A 89 -18.30 12.58 -4.76
CA ARG A 89 -18.19 12.43 -3.32
C ARG A 89 -16.73 12.49 -2.84
N VAL A 90 -15.81 11.80 -3.52
CA VAL A 90 -14.39 11.79 -3.14
C VAL A 90 -13.68 13.08 -3.55
N ALA A 91 -13.73 13.45 -4.84
CA ALA A 91 -12.99 14.57 -5.39
C ALA A 91 -13.47 15.93 -4.84
N ASP A 92 -14.78 16.12 -4.66
CA ASP A 92 -15.33 17.37 -4.13
C ASP A 92 -15.02 17.52 -2.63
N THR A 93 -15.01 16.41 -1.87
CA THR A 93 -14.60 16.44 -0.45
C THR A 93 -13.13 16.80 -0.32
N ILE A 94 -12.25 16.18 -1.10
CA ILE A 94 -10.81 16.50 -1.09
C ILE A 94 -10.59 17.95 -1.52
N THR A 95 -11.26 18.40 -2.58
CA THR A 95 -11.15 19.79 -3.04
C THR A 95 -11.59 20.78 -1.96
N LYS A 96 -12.75 20.54 -1.35
CA LYS A 96 -13.28 21.36 -0.26
C LYS A 96 -12.28 21.47 0.89
N TRP A 97 -11.72 20.35 1.34
CA TRP A 97 -10.69 20.32 2.37
C TRP A 97 -9.43 21.08 1.95
N GLY A 98 -9.00 20.95 0.70
CA GLY A 98 -7.87 21.68 0.14
C GLY A 98 -8.08 23.20 0.21
N THR A 99 -9.27 23.68 -0.17
CA THR A 99 -9.66 25.09 -0.12
C THR A 99 -9.73 25.60 1.31
N GLU A 100 -10.42 24.89 2.20
CA GLU A 100 -10.58 25.27 3.62
C GLU A 100 -9.25 25.30 4.36
N CYS A 101 -8.33 24.40 4.03
CA CYS A 101 -6.99 24.34 4.61
C CYS A 101 -5.98 25.28 3.92
N GLY A 102 -6.35 25.96 2.83
CA GLY A 102 -5.52 26.96 2.16
C GLY A 102 -4.45 26.42 1.21
N TYR A 103 -4.57 25.17 0.73
CA TYR A 103 -3.65 24.57 -0.25
C TYR A 103 -3.61 25.35 -1.58
N PHE A 104 -4.76 25.84 -2.03
CA PHE A 104 -4.88 26.56 -3.29
C PHE A 104 -4.69 28.06 -3.11
N ALA A 105 -3.99 28.71 -4.04
CA ALA A 105 -3.78 30.14 -4.10
C ALA A 105 -5.09 30.91 -4.29
N ASP A 106 -5.96 30.38 -5.14
CA ASP A 106 -7.25 30.97 -5.50
C ASP A 106 -8.27 29.89 -5.93
N GLN A 107 -9.47 30.36 -6.30
CA GLN A 107 -10.54 29.49 -6.78
C GLN A 107 -10.21 28.81 -8.11
N LEU A 108 -9.42 29.45 -8.97
CA LEU A 108 -9.06 28.91 -10.28
C LEU A 108 -8.16 27.68 -10.13
N GLU A 109 -7.19 27.73 -9.23
CA GLU A 109 -6.32 26.59 -8.91
C GLU A 109 -7.14 25.46 -8.25
N SER A 110 -8.06 25.79 -7.34
CA SER A 110 -8.96 24.82 -6.73
C SER A 110 -9.88 24.13 -7.75
N ASP A 111 -10.45 24.87 -8.70
CA ASP A 111 -11.31 24.32 -9.74
C ASP A 111 -10.51 23.49 -10.74
N SER A 112 -9.28 23.90 -11.06
CA SER A 112 -8.36 23.13 -11.90
C SER A 112 -8.01 21.80 -11.23
N PHE A 113 -7.63 21.82 -9.95
CA PHE A 113 -7.36 20.59 -9.19
C PHE A 113 -8.57 19.65 -9.17
N ARG A 114 -9.76 20.16 -8.85
CA ARG A 114 -11.00 19.37 -8.81
C ARG A 114 -11.24 18.67 -10.13
N ASP A 115 -11.17 19.43 -11.21
CA ASP A 115 -11.54 18.94 -12.54
C ASP A 115 -10.51 17.93 -13.06
N GLU A 116 -9.21 18.20 -12.85
CA GLU A 116 -8.13 17.25 -13.18
C GLU A 116 -8.24 15.96 -12.37
N LEU A 117 -8.53 16.05 -11.06
CA LEU A 117 -8.73 14.87 -10.22
C LEU A 117 -9.92 14.04 -10.71
N LYS A 118 -11.07 14.68 -11.00
CA LYS A 118 -12.25 13.99 -11.55
C LYS A 118 -11.92 13.30 -12.88
N PHE A 119 -11.15 13.96 -13.75
CA PHE A 119 -10.74 13.38 -15.03
C PHE A 119 -9.82 12.16 -14.84
N ILE A 120 -8.82 12.25 -13.98
CA ILE A 120 -7.89 11.15 -13.67
C ILE A 120 -8.66 9.93 -13.17
N LEU A 121 -9.61 10.13 -12.24
CA LEU A 121 -10.40 9.04 -11.66
C LEU A 121 -11.39 8.42 -12.66
N VAL A 122 -12.12 9.24 -13.44
CA VAL A 122 -13.13 8.75 -14.38
C VAL A 122 -12.52 8.02 -15.58
N THR A 123 -11.30 8.36 -15.95
CA THR A 123 -10.57 7.71 -17.07
C THR A 123 -9.69 6.54 -16.64
N GLN A 124 -9.77 6.13 -15.37
CA GLN A 124 -8.98 5.04 -14.77
C GLN A 124 -7.45 5.24 -14.92
N ARG A 125 -6.99 6.51 -14.91
CA ARG A 125 -5.57 6.86 -14.93
C ARG A 125 -4.89 6.63 -13.58
N ALA A 126 -5.64 6.78 -12.50
CA ALA A 126 -5.21 6.41 -11.16
C ALA A 126 -6.41 6.08 -10.29
N ALA A 127 -6.16 5.42 -9.15
CA ALA A 127 -7.15 5.18 -8.13
C ALA A 127 -6.53 5.31 -6.74
N PHE A 128 -7.30 5.86 -5.80
CA PHE A 128 -6.97 5.75 -4.39
C PHE A 128 -7.16 4.32 -3.89
N ASN A 129 -6.59 4.01 -2.73
CA ASN A 129 -6.90 2.80 -1.99
C ASN A 129 -8.39 2.68 -1.61
N SER A 130 -8.81 1.45 -1.32
CA SER A 130 -10.21 1.16 -1.03
C SER A 130 -10.84 1.99 0.11
N PRO A 131 -10.17 2.28 1.24
CA PRO A 131 -10.74 3.13 2.29
C PRO A 131 -11.17 4.51 1.83
N VAL A 132 -10.45 5.16 0.90
CA VAL A 132 -10.87 6.45 0.35
C VAL A 132 -12.22 6.34 -0.36
N TRP A 133 -12.36 5.37 -1.26
CA TRP A 133 -13.61 5.11 -1.99
C TRP A 133 -14.77 4.76 -1.05
N PHE A 134 -14.48 3.97 -0.01
CA PHE A 134 -15.47 3.61 0.98
C PHE A 134 -15.90 4.83 1.78
N ASN A 135 -14.99 5.61 2.35
CA ASN A 135 -15.33 6.43 3.51
C ASN A 135 -15.44 7.93 3.22
N ILE A 136 -14.63 8.45 2.29
CA ILE A 136 -14.49 9.89 2.11
C ILE A 136 -15.76 10.47 1.49
N GLY A 137 -16.29 11.54 2.09
CA GLY A 137 -17.51 12.24 1.67
C GLY A 137 -18.81 11.50 2.02
N VAL A 138 -18.75 10.39 2.76
CA VAL A 138 -19.96 9.67 3.20
C VAL A 138 -20.42 10.22 4.56
N GLU A 139 -21.69 10.59 4.67
CA GLU A 139 -22.27 11.11 5.90
C GLU A 139 -22.36 10.04 7.00
N GLY A 140 -22.13 10.44 8.26
CA GLY A 140 -22.31 9.58 9.42
C GLY A 140 -21.29 8.44 9.59
N VAL A 141 -20.24 8.40 8.77
CA VAL A 141 -19.15 7.42 8.90
C VAL A 141 -17.81 8.12 9.13
N PRO A 142 -16.87 7.49 9.86
CA PRO A 142 -15.52 8.02 9.98
C PRO A 142 -14.86 8.20 8.61
N GLN A 143 -14.27 9.36 8.39
CA GLN A 143 -13.58 9.78 7.17
C GLN A 143 -12.17 9.17 7.07
N GLN A 144 -12.05 7.86 7.24
CA GLN A 144 -10.76 7.18 7.24
C GLN A 144 -10.24 6.98 5.80
N ALA A 145 -9.10 7.62 5.48
CA ALA A 145 -8.42 7.49 4.19
C ALA A 145 -7.32 6.40 4.16
N SER A 146 -6.75 6.05 5.32
CA SER A 146 -5.60 5.14 5.38
C SER A 146 -6.01 3.66 5.36
N ALA A 147 -5.24 2.83 4.67
CA ALA A 147 -5.46 1.37 4.55
C ALA A 147 -4.55 0.53 5.43
N CYS A 148 -3.42 1.09 5.82
CA CYS A 148 -2.29 0.35 6.37
C CYS A 148 -1.77 1.09 7.60
N PHE A 149 -1.59 0.35 8.69
CA PHE A 149 -1.15 0.87 9.97
C PHE A 149 0.01 0.04 10.53
N ILE A 150 0.90 0.68 11.26
CA ILE A 150 1.96 0.03 12.05
C ILE A 150 1.66 0.31 13.52
N LEU A 151 1.73 -0.71 14.37
CA LEU A 151 1.48 -0.60 15.81
C LEU A 151 2.76 -0.85 16.61
N ALA A 152 2.80 -0.32 17.83
CA ALA A 152 3.81 -0.66 18.83
C ALA A 152 3.23 -1.60 19.89
N VAL A 153 4.08 -2.38 20.55
CA VAL A 153 3.74 -3.08 21.79
C VAL A 153 4.90 -3.01 22.78
N ASP A 154 4.54 -2.77 24.05
CA ASP A 154 5.45 -2.82 25.18
C ASP A 154 5.31 -4.16 25.92
N ASP A 155 6.35 -4.56 26.65
CA ASP A 155 6.40 -5.82 27.43
C ASP A 155 5.64 -5.73 28.77
N THR A 156 4.34 -5.42 28.68
CA THR A 156 3.39 -5.43 29.80
C THR A 156 2.08 -6.06 29.35
N MET A 157 1.35 -6.69 30.29
CA MET A 157 0.07 -7.32 29.96
C MET A 157 -0.95 -6.30 29.44
N ASP A 158 -1.00 -5.10 30.05
CA ASP A 158 -1.91 -4.04 29.62
C ASP A 158 -1.63 -3.59 28.18
N ALA A 159 -0.35 -3.43 27.81
CA ALA A 159 0.03 -3.08 26.44
C ALA A 159 -0.32 -4.19 25.44
N ILE A 160 -0.08 -5.46 25.80
CA ILE A 160 -0.41 -6.61 24.94
C ILE A 160 -1.92 -6.74 24.73
N LEU A 161 -2.73 -6.55 25.77
CA LEU A 161 -4.19 -6.56 25.65
C LEU A 161 -4.72 -5.34 24.90
N ASN A 162 -4.09 -4.17 25.07
CA ASN A 162 -4.43 -2.98 24.31
C ASN A 162 -4.13 -3.14 22.82
N TRP A 163 -3.05 -3.85 22.45
CA TRP A 163 -2.77 -4.21 21.06
C TRP A 163 -3.95 -4.94 20.40
N TYR A 164 -4.57 -5.92 21.08
CA TYR A 164 -5.72 -6.65 20.52
C TYR A 164 -6.92 -5.72 20.28
N LYS A 165 -7.14 -4.77 21.19
CA LYS A 165 -8.21 -3.76 21.08
C LYS A 165 -7.97 -2.82 19.90
N GLU A 166 -6.75 -2.32 19.74
CA GLU A 166 -6.38 -1.41 18.66
C GLU A 166 -6.50 -2.09 17.29
N GLU A 167 -6.00 -3.31 17.16
CA GLU A 167 -6.16 -4.09 15.93
C GLU A 167 -7.63 -4.37 15.60
N GLY A 168 -8.44 -4.75 16.59
CA GLY A 168 -9.86 -4.97 16.36
C GLY A 168 -10.57 -3.72 15.84
N THR A 169 -10.16 -2.54 16.30
CA THR A 169 -10.66 -1.25 15.82
C THR A 169 -10.23 -0.98 14.38
N ILE A 170 -8.97 -1.27 14.04
CA ILE A 170 -8.43 -1.15 12.67
C ILE A 170 -9.15 -2.09 11.69
N PHE A 171 -9.35 -3.35 12.07
CA PHE A 171 -10.02 -4.35 11.25
C PHE A 171 -11.49 -4.01 11.02
N LYS A 172 -12.19 -3.46 12.04
CA LYS A 172 -13.55 -2.94 11.88
C LYS A 172 -13.63 -1.86 10.78
N GLY A 173 -12.61 -1.02 10.65
CA GLY A 173 -12.50 0.00 9.59
C GLY A 173 -12.23 -0.55 8.19
N GLY A 174 -11.95 -1.86 8.06
CA GLY A 174 -11.61 -2.52 6.80
C GLY A 174 -10.15 -2.29 6.37
N SER A 175 -9.26 -2.04 7.32
CA SER A 175 -7.83 -1.82 7.12
C SER A 175 -6.99 -2.90 7.80
N GLY A 176 -5.69 -2.90 7.57
CA GLY A 176 -4.78 -3.87 8.17
C GLY A 176 -3.65 -3.25 8.99
N SER A 177 -3.09 -4.03 9.90
CA SER A 177 -2.06 -3.62 10.86
C SER A 177 -0.82 -4.50 10.75
N GLY A 178 0.35 -3.96 11.02
CA GLY A 178 1.53 -4.76 11.30
C GLY A 178 2.21 -4.35 12.59
N ILE A 179 2.94 -5.28 13.19
CA ILE A 179 3.57 -5.10 14.50
C ILE A 179 4.82 -5.97 14.63
N ASN A 180 5.84 -5.43 15.31
CA ASN A 180 7.01 -6.20 15.71
C ASN A 180 6.91 -6.60 17.19
N LEU A 181 6.96 -7.91 17.45
CA LEU A 181 6.82 -8.45 18.80
C LEU A 181 8.15 -8.61 19.55
N SER A 182 9.26 -8.18 18.95
CA SER A 182 10.60 -8.35 19.54
C SER A 182 10.84 -7.56 20.82
N ASN A 183 9.93 -6.64 21.17
CA ASN A 183 9.93 -5.96 22.46
C ASN A 183 9.37 -6.84 23.59
N ILE A 184 8.54 -7.84 23.29
CA ILE A 184 7.98 -8.76 24.28
C ILE A 184 9.06 -9.76 24.67
N ARG A 185 9.26 -9.96 25.98
CA ARG A 185 10.29 -10.89 26.47
C ARG A 185 10.04 -12.32 25.97
N SER A 186 11.12 -13.05 25.76
CA SER A 186 11.07 -14.42 25.28
C SER A 186 10.55 -15.42 26.32
N SER A 187 10.13 -16.59 25.85
CA SER A 187 9.73 -17.71 26.69
C SER A 187 10.85 -18.24 27.60
N ALA A 188 12.10 -17.92 27.29
CA ALA A 188 13.28 -18.26 28.09
C ALA A 188 13.55 -17.29 29.26
N GLU A 189 12.82 -16.16 29.35
CA GLU A 189 13.03 -15.14 30.37
C GLU A 189 12.08 -15.30 31.58
N HIS A 190 12.57 -14.99 32.79
CA HIS A 190 11.82 -15.14 34.03
C HIS A 190 10.84 -13.99 34.31
N LEU A 191 9.77 -14.31 35.05
CA LEU A 191 8.82 -13.32 35.58
C LEU A 191 9.16 -12.96 37.04
N LYS A 192 8.82 -11.73 37.45
CA LYS A 192 9.06 -11.24 38.82
C LYS A 192 8.37 -12.08 39.92
N GLY A 193 7.29 -12.79 39.57
CA GLY A 193 6.51 -13.65 40.49
C GLY A 193 6.88 -15.14 40.45
N GLY A 194 7.96 -15.52 39.75
CA GLY A 194 8.33 -16.91 39.50
C GLY A 194 7.76 -17.45 38.16
N GLY A 195 8.36 -18.53 37.67
CA GLY A 195 8.05 -19.12 36.36
C GLY A 195 8.77 -18.45 35.18
N THR A 196 8.47 -18.94 33.98
CA THR A 196 8.95 -18.42 32.69
C THR A 196 7.82 -17.65 31.99
N ALA A 197 8.18 -16.68 31.15
CA ALA A 197 7.20 -15.97 30.34
C ALA A 197 6.59 -16.88 29.26
N SER A 198 5.41 -16.51 28.75
CA SER A 198 4.77 -17.24 27.65
C SER A 198 5.44 -17.00 26.29
N GLY A 199 6.19 -15.90 26.14
CA GLY A 199 6.81 -15.49 24.87
C GLY A 199 5.84 -14.87 23.85
N PRO A 200 6.36 -14.11 22.86
CA PRO A 200 5.55 -13.47 21.81
C PRO A 200 4.72 -14.43 20.97
N VAL A 201 5.21 -15.65 20.69
CA VAL A 201 4.51 -16.63 19.83
C VAL A 201 3.21 -17.15 20.47
N SER A 202 3.15 -17.16 21.81
CA SER A 202 1.94 -17.48 22.56
C SER A 202 0.89 -16.37 22.45
N PHE A 203 1.27 -15.10 22.64
CA PHE A 203 0.35 -13.96 22.47
C PHE A 203 -0.10 -13.81 21.02
N MET A 204 0.78 -14.04 20.05
CA MET A 204 0.43 -14.09 18.63
C MET A 204 -0.72 -15.06 18.34
N ARG A 205 -0.78 -16.21 19.02
CA ARG A 205 -1.88 -17.20 18.89
C ARG A 205 -3.22 -16.62 19.32
N GLY A 206 -3.24 -15.86 20.43
CA GLY A 206 -4.44 -15.18 20.91
C GLY A 206 -4.89 -14.07 19.95
N ALA A 207 -3.95 -13.26 19.46
CA ALA A 207 -4.21 -12.21 18.49
C ALA A 207 -4.76 -12.77 17.16
N ASP A 208 -4.23 -13.91 16.70
CA ASP A 208 -4.71 -14.61 15.50
C ASP A 208 -6.18 -15.03 15.63
N SER A 209 -6.56 -15.64 16.76
CA SER A 209 -7.95 -16.01 17.04
C SER A 209 -8.88 -14.78 17.09
N SER A 210 -8.39 -13.68 17.66
CA SER A 210 -9.13 -12.40 17.68
C SER A 210 -9.36 -11.87 16.26
N ALA A 211 -8.32 -11.86 15.41
CA ALA A 211 -8.41 -11.44 14.02
C ALA A 211 -9.39 -12.29 13.21
N GLY A 212 -9.36 -13.62 13.37
CA GLY A 212 -10.28 -14.54 12.68
C GLY A 212 -11.76 -14.34 13.05
N THR A 213 -12.04 -13.76 14.22
CA THR A 213 -13.42 -13.49 14.69
C THR A 213 -13.99 -12.21 14.08
N ILE A 214 -13.15 -11.24 13.72
CA ILE A 214 -13.58 -9.90 13.29
C ILE A 214 -13.79 -9.89 11.78
N LYS A 215 -15.05 -9.77 11.37
CA LYS A 215 -15.42 -9.42 9.98
C LYS A 215 -15.64 -7.91 9.92
N SER A 216 -15.00 -7.21 8.98
CA SER A 216 -15.25 -5.77 8.82
C SER A 216 -16.72 -5.54 8.48
N GLY A 217 -17.48 -4.87 9.36
CA GLY A 217 -18.92 -4.70 9.20
C GLY A 217 -19.29 -4.10 7.84
N GLY A 218 -20.21 -4.76 7.11
CA GLY A 218 -20.73 -4.32 5.81
C GLY A 218 -19.76 -4.38 4.62
N LYS A 219 -18.49 -4.71 4.84
CA LYS A 219 -17.43 -4.80 3.81
C LYS A 219 -16.90 -6.23 3.83
N THR A 220 -16.95 -6.96 2.73
CA THR A 220 -16.50 -8.36 2.64
C THR A 220 -14.97 -8.49 2.66
N ARG A 221 -14.28 -7.98 3.70
CA ARG A 221 -12.81 -8.04 3.86
C ARG A 221 -12.45 -8.78 5.15
N ARG A 222 -11.57 -9.79 5.05
CA ARG A 222 -10.93 -10.43 6.21
C ARG A 222 -9.88 -9.49 6.83
N ALA A 223 -9.60 -9.65 8.11
CA ALA A 223 -8.50 -8.96 8.77
C ALA A 223 -7.18 -9.24 8.03
N ALA A 224 -6.33 -8.21 7.91
CA ALA A 224 -5.01 -8.34 7.31
C ALA A 224 -3.97 -7.90 8.34
N LYS A 225 -3.07 -8.81 8.70
CA LYS A 225 -2.13 -8.63 9.81
C LYS A 225 -0.71 -9.02 9.39
N MET A 226 0.29 -8.25 9.81
CA MET A 226 1.71 -8.63 9.77
C MET A 226 2.24 -8.79 11.19
N VAL A 227 2.96 -9.87 11.45
CA VAL A 227 3.71 -10.08 12.69
C VAL A 227 5.18 -10.24 12.36
N ILE A 228 6.02 -9.48 13.05
CA ILE A 228 7.46 -9.46 12.83
C ILE A 228 8.18 -9.92 14.10
N LEU A 229 9.25 -10.68 13.93
CA LEU A 229 10.20 -11.01 14.98
C LEU A 229 11.64 -10.84 14.47
N ASN A 230 12.51 -10.27 15.30
CA ASN A 230 13.91 -10.07 14.97
C ASN A 230 14.68 -11.39 15.05
N VAL A 231 15.66 -11.55 14.17
CA VAL A 231 16.41 -12.81 14.02
C VAL A 231 17.25 -13.19 15.25
N ASP A 232 17.54 -12.25 16.15
CA ASP A 232 18.25 -12.47 17.42
C ASP A 232 17.33 -12.81 18.60
N HIS A 233 16.00 -12.88 18.39
CA HIS A 233 15.06 -13.17 19.45
C HIS A 233 15.11 -14.67 19.88
N PRO A 234 15.10 -15.02 21.18
CA PRO A 234 15.24 -16.41 21.61
C PRO A 234 14.14 -17.37 21.12
N ASP A 235 12.92 -16.86 20.89
CA ASP A 235 11.79 -17.63 20.35
C ASP A 235 11.74 -17.67 18.81
N ILE A 236 12.81 -17.27 18.11
CA ILE A 236 12.82 -17.16 16.64
C ILE A 236 12.53 -18.49 15.93
N GLU A 237 13.05 -19.61 16.43
CA GLU A 237 12.80 -20.92 15.83
C GLU A 237 11.32 -21.32 15.93
N GLU A 238 10.66 -21.06 17.07
CA GLU A 238 9.21 -21.33 17.22
C GLU A 238 8.41 -20.45 16.25
N PHE A 239 8.78 -19.17 16.13
CA PHE A 239 8.14 -18.23 15.21
C PHE A 239 8.28 -18.64 13.74
N ILE A 240 9.45 -19.14 13.33
CA ILE A 240 9.69 -19.64 11.96
C ILE A 240 8.78 -20.82 11.64
N TRP A 241 8.68 -21.78 12.56
CA TRP A 241 8.00 -23.05 12.28
C TRP A 241 6.49 -23.04 12.55
N CYS A 242 5.97 -22.06 13.30
CA CYS A 242 4.58 -22.12 13.79
C CYS A 242 3.54 -22.32 12.68
N LYS A 243 3.64 -21.59 11.56
CA LYS A 243 2.69 -21.72 10.44
C LYS A 243 2.89 -23.02 9.66
N SER A 244 4.13 -23.43 9.39
CA SER A 244 4.40 -24.71 8.70
C SER A 244 3.82 -25.91 9.47
N HIS A 245 3.96 -25.92 10.79
CA HIS A 245 3.38 -26.97 11.63
C HIS A 245 1.85 -26.99 11.57
N GLU A 246 1.21 -25.81 11.58
CA GLU A 246 -0.25 -25.71 11.44
C GLU A 246 -0.72 -26.11 10.02
N GLU A 247 0.03 -25.82 8.96
CA GLU A 247 -0.27 -26.28 7.60
C GLU A 247 -0.20 -27.80 7.47
N LYS A 248 0.79 -28.43 8.12
CA LYS A 248 0.88 -29.90 8.18
C LYS A 248 -0.35 -30.49 8.87
N LYS A 249 -0.82 -29.86 9.94
CA LYS A 249 -2.07 -30.24 10.63
C LYS A 249 -3.29 -30.04 9.73
N ALA A 250 -3.40 -28.91 9.04
CA ALA A 250 -4.50 -28.62 8.12
C ALA A 250 -4.61 -29.65 6.99
N ARG A 251 -3.48 -30.06 6.41
CA ARG A 251 -3.42 -31.12 5.38
C ARG A 251 -3.87 -32.47 5.94
N ALA A 252 -3.42 -32.84 7.14
CA ALA A 252 -3.85 -34.08 7.79
C ALA A 252 -5.36 -34.09 8.08
N LEU A 253 -5.93 -32.96 8.53
CA LEU A 253 -7.37 -32.80 8.74
C LEU A 253 -8.15 -32.91 7.42
N ARG A 254 -7.70 -32.23 6.36
CA ARG A 254 -8.31 -32.36 5.02
C ARG A 254 -8.33 -33.81 4.56
N ASP A 255 -7.21 -34.52 4.70
CA ASP A 255 -7.08 -35.92 4.27
C ASP A 255 -7.95 -36.87 5.13
N ALA A 256 -8.29 -36.46 6.36
CA ALA A 256 -9.26 -37.14 7.22
C ALA A 256 -10.74 -36.77 6.93
N GLY A 257 -11.00 -35.90 5.94
CA GLY A 257 -12.34 -35.54 5.47
C GLY A 257 -12.95 -34.28 6.11
N PHE A 258 -12.15 -33.48 6.82
CA PHE A 258 -12.59 -32.18 7.33
C PHE A 258 -12.65 -31.13 6.19
N ASP A 259 -13.58 -30.19 6.30
CA ASP A 259 -13.77 -29.11 5.33
C ASP A 259 -12.79 -27.96 5.56
N MET A 260 -11.64 -28.10 4.90
CA MET A 260 -10.50 -27.18 4.96
C MET A 260 -10.43 -26.23 3.74
N ASP A 261 -11.53 -26.05 2.99
CA ASP A 261 -11.58 -25.04 1.92
C ASP A 261 -11.55 -23.60 2.51
N LEU A 262 -11.36 -22.58 1.67
CA LEU A 262 -11.18 -21.18 2.08
C LEU A 262 -12.26 -20.69 3.06
N ASP A 263 -13.52 -21.09 2.84
CA ASP A 263 -14.67 -20.78 3.70
C ASP A 263 -15.22 -22.03 4.42
N GLY A 264 -14.42 -23.09 4.48
CA GLY A 264 -14.79 -24.37 5.07
C GLY A 264 -14.94 -24.28 6.58
N LYS A 265 -15.92 -24.99 7.14
CA LYS A 265 -16.29 -24.87 8.57
C LYS A 265 -15.17 -25.29 9.54
N ASP A 266 -14.27 -26.18 9.10
CA ASP A 266 -13.25 -26.78 9.97
C ASP A 266 -11.92 -26.00 9.93
N SER A 267 -11.75 -25.13 8.92
CA SER A 267 -10.56 -24.28 8.73
C SER A 267 -10.30 -23.32 9.89
N PHE A 268 -11.34 -22.87 10.60
CA PHE A 268 -11.26 -21.89 11.69
C PHE A 268 -10.55 -22.41 12.96
N SER A 269 -10.33 -23.72 13.06
CA SER A 269 -9.64 -24.33 14.20
C SER A 269 -8.11 -24.28 14.10
N VAL A 270 -7.58 -23.98 12.91
CA VAL A 270 -6.14 -23.90 12.63
C VAL A 270 -5.61 -22.54 13.06
N GLN A 271 -4.50 -22.55 13.82
CA GLN A 271 -3.92 -21.34 14.39
C GLN A 271 -2.96 -20.66 13.40
N TYR A 272 -2.66 -19.39 13.64
CA TYR A 272 -1.69 -18.57 12.91
C TYR A 272 -2.03 -18.34 11.42
N GLN A 273 -3.31 -18.44 11.06
CA GLN A 273 -3.78 -18.34 9.67
C GLN A 273 -4.17 -16.92 9.26
N ASN A 274 -4.38 -16.03 10.22
CA ASN A 274 -4.87 -14.67 10.00
C ASN A 274 -3.75 -13.61 10.01
N ALA A 275 -2.49 -14.05 9.95
CA ALA A 275 -1.32 -13.18 9.89
C ALA A 275 -0.30 -13.65 8.84
N ASN A 276 0.33 -12.68 8.19
CA ASN A 276 1.61 -12.85 7.54
C ASN A 276 2.70 -12.75 8.62
N ASN A 277 3.71 -13.61 8.55
CA ASN A 277 4.86 -13.59 9.45
C ASN A 277 6.08 -13.11 8.67
N SER A 278 6.94 -12.30 9.28
CA SER A 278 8.23 -11.95 8.69
C SER A 278 9.34 -11.94 9.73
N VAL A 279 10.49 -12.51 9.37
CA VAL A 279 11.70 -12.39 10.17
C VAL A 279 12.46 -11.16 9.72
N ARG A 280 12.84 -10.35 10.69
CA ARG A 280 13.64 -9.16 10.46
C ARG A 280 15.12 -9.46 10.70
N VAL A 281 15.91 -9.38 9.64
CA VAL A 281 17.33 -9.74 9.59
C VAL A 281 18.20 -8.49 9.40
N THR A 282 19.45 -8.54 9.86
CA THR A 282 20.42 -7.46 9.70
C THR A 282 21.56 -7.86 8.76
N ASP A 283 22.33 -6.88 8.29
CA ASP A 283 23.53 -7.14 7.48
C ASP A 283 24.54 -8.03 8.24
N GLU A 284 24.66 -7.87 9.56
CA GLU A 284 25.52 -8.71 10.40
C GLU A 284 25.07 -10.18 10.41
N PHE A 285 23.76 -10.43 10.49
CA PHE A 285 23.23 -11.80 10.38
C PHE A 285 23.51 -12.38 8.99
N MET A 286 23.26 -11.62 7.93
CA MET A 286 23.53 -12.06 6.56
C MET A 286 25.01 -12.36 6.33
N GLN A 287 25.91 -11.58 6.94
CA GLN A 287 27.33 -11.85 6.92
C GLN A 287 27.68 -13.12 7.71
N ALA A 288 27.11 -13.33 8.90
CA ALA A 288 27.28 -14.56 9.66
C ALA A 288 26.81 -15.82 8.88
N VAL A 289 25.72 -15.71 8.10
CA VAL A 289 25.27 -16.78 7.20
C VAL A 289 26.31 -17.08 6.12
N ARG A 290 26.90 -16.04 5.50
CA ARG A 290 27.95 -16.21 4.48
C ARG A 290 29.20 -16.86 5.06
N ASP A 291 29.64 -16.39 6.22
CA ASP A 291 30.87 -16.82 6.90
C ASP A 291 30.71 -18.10 7.70
N ASP A 292 29.49 -18.65 7.74
CA ASP A 292 29.19 -19.88 8.47
C ASP A 292 29.40 -19.79 9.98
N ALA A 293 29.20 -18.59 10.53
CA ALA A 293 29.46 -18.27 11.92
C ALA A 293 28.30 -18.62 12.86
N ASP A 294 28.57 -18.60 14.16
CA ASP A 294 27.55 -18.66 15.19
C ASP A 294 26.78 -17.34 15.29
N TRP A 295 25.51 -17.44 15.64
CA TRP A 295 24.58 -16.35 15.88
C TRP A 295 24.00 -16.46 17.28
N ASN A 296 24.08 -15.37 18.05
CA ASN A 296 23.62 -15.33 19.42
C ASN A 296 22.15 -14.91 19.47
N LEU A 297 21.34 -15.71 20.16
CA LEU A 297 19.99 -15.35 20.56
C LEU A 297 20.06 -14.63 21.91
N LEU A 298 19.49 -13.42 21.95
CA LEU A 298 19.72 -12.46 23.02
C LEU A 298 18.44 -12.21 23.80
N ALA A 299 18.50 -12.31 25.14
CA ALA A 299 17.38 -11.95 25.98
C ALA A 299 16.96 -10.49 25.73
N VAL A 300 15.66 -10.22 25.71
CA VAL A 300 15.14 -8.93 25.24
C VAL A 300 15.54 -7.79 26.19
N LYS A 301 15.54 -8.04 27.51
CA LYS A 301 15.74 -6.98 28.51
C LYS A 301 17.18 -6.60 28.78
N ASP A 302 18.06 -7.58 28.90
CA ASP A 302 19.45 -7.39 29.33
C ASP A 302 20.47 -7.77 28.26
N ARG A 303 20.01 -8.22 27.08
CA ARG A 303 20.84 -8.59 25.92
C ARG A 303 21.84 -9.70 26.21
N ARG A 304 21.69 -10.45 27.31
CA ARG A 304 22.57 -11.60 27.59
C ARG A 304 22.32 -12.71 26.57
N VAL A 305 23.37 -13.44 26.24
CA VAL A 305 23.26 -14.60 25.34
C VAL A 305 22.46 -15.69 26.06
N VAL A 306 21.30 -16.04 25.51
CA VAL A 306 20.47 -17.16 25.96
C VAL A 306 20.97 -18.46 25.36
N ARG A 307 21.27 -18.43 24.06
CA ARG A 307 21.79 -19.56 23.29
C ARG A 307 22.50 -19.05 22.04
N SER A 308 23.48 -19.80 21.55
CA SER A 308 24.11 -19.58 20.25
C SER A 308 23.72 -20.70 19.30
N ILE A 309 23.45 -20.36 18.04
CA ILE A 309 23.12 -21.30 16.96
C ILE A 309 23.87 -20.93 15.70
N ARG A 310 24.20 -21.90 14.85
CA ARG A 310 24.87 -21.60 13.58
C ARG A 310 23.95 -20.79 12.67
N ALA A 311 24.42 -19.66 12.15
CA ALA A 311 23.59 -18.75 11.35
C ALA A 311 23.01 -19.42 10.10
N ARG A 312 23.78 -20.29 9.43
CA ARG A 312 23.31 -21.06 8.26
C ARG A 312 22.19 -22.03 8.59
N ASP A 313 22.18 -22.60 9.79
CA ASP A 313 21.13 -23.52 10.20
C ASP A 313 19.82 -22.74 10.41
N LEU A 314 19.87 -21.57 11.07
CA LEU A 314 18.70 -20.69 11.19
C LEU A 314 18.20 -20.21 9.81
N TRP A 315 19.10 -19.81 8.92
CA TRP A 315 18.75 -19.44 7.54
C TRP A 315 18.07 -20.58 6.78
N ARG A 316 18.58 -21.81 6.93
CA ARG A 316 17.98 -23.01 6.35
C ARG A 316 16.58 -23.26 6.89
N GLN A 317 16.36 -23.05 8.20
CA GLN A 317 15.03 -23.17 8.81
C GLN A 317 14.05 -22.18 8.20
N MET A 318 14.43 -20.90 8.10
CA MET A 318 13.60 -19.86 7.45
C MET A 318 13.24 -20.26 6.02
N ALA A 319 14.24 -20.56 5.18
CA ALA A 319 14.02 -20.94 3.80
C ALA A 319 13.14 -22.20 3.65
N THR A 320 13.31 -23.17 4.53
CA THR A 320 12.51 -24.42 4.51
C THR A 320 11.06 -24.14 4.89
N ALA A 321 10.81 -23.39 5.97
CA ALA A 321 9.45 -23.02 6.37
C ALA A 321 8.74 -22.19 5.28
N SER A 322 9.42 -21.18 4.72
CA SER A 322 8.87 -20.36 3.63
C SER A 322 8.55 -21.19 2.39
N TRP A 323 9.36 -22.21 2.07
CA TRP A 323 9.05 -23.14 0.99
C TRP A 323 7.83 -24.02 1.29
N GLU A 324 7.66 -24.46 2.54
CA GLU A 324 6.54 -25.32 2.94
C GLU A 324 5.19 -24.59 3.01
N CYS A 325 5.18 -23.33 3.47
CA CYS A 325 3.93 -22.58 3.75
C CYS A 325 3.92 -21.10 3.33
N ALA A 326 4.90 -20.61 2.58
CA ALA A 326 5.07 -19.20 2.18
C ALA A 326 5.41 -18.21 3.33
N ASP A 327 5.63 -18.71 4.54
CA ASP A 327 6.02 -17.92 5.72
C ASP A 327 7.18 -18.57 6.49
N PRO A 328 8.03 -17.78 7.17
CA PRO A 328 7.99 -16.31 7.23
C PRO A 328 8.58 -15.64 5.98
N GLY A 329 8.16 -14.43 5.68
CA GLY A 329 8.88 -13.51 4.80
C GLY A 329 10.15 -12.95 5.45
N LEU A 330 10.87 -12.08 4.74
CA LEU A 330 12.08 -11.42 5.22
C LEU A 330 11.98 -9.91 5.16
N GLN A 331 12.54 -9.23 6.16
CA GLN A 331 12.72 -7.78 6.19
C GLN A 331 14.16 -7.43 6.54
N PHE A 332 14.81 -6.59 5.74
CA PHE A 332 16.21 -6.22 5.91
C PHE A 332 16.33 -4.96 6.75
N ASP A 333 16.47 -5.12 8.07
CA ASP A 333 16.44 -4.04 9.06
C ASP A 333 17.47 -2.94 8.79
N THR A 334 18.71 -3.31 8.48
CA THR A 334 19.81 -2.38 8.24
C THR A 334 19.53 -1.53 7.01
N THR A 335 19.08 -2.15 5.91
CA THR A 335 18.67 -1.45 4.69
C THR A 335 17.47 -0.54 4.94
N ILE A 336 16.41 -1.03 5.60
CA ILE A 336 15.22 -0.25 5.91
C ILE A 336 15.58 1.01 6.70
N ASN A 337 16.38 0.86 7.77
CA ASN A 337 16.78 2.00 8.58
C ASN A 337 17.81 2.89 7.87
N LYS A 338 18.60 2.41 6.91
CA LYS A 338 19.49 3.27 6.11
C LYS A 338 18.73 4.28 5.25
N TRP A 339 17.54 3.93 4.77
CA TRP A 339 16.68 4.79 3.95
C TRP A 339 15.58 5.50 4.76
N HIS A 340 15.69 5.51 6.09
CA HIS A 340 14.69 6.11 6.98
C HIS A 340 14.79 7.64 7.00
N THR A 341 13.68 8.30 6.76
CA THR A 341 13.60 9.76 6.70
C THR A 341 13.38 10.42 8.07
N ALA A 342 12.95 9.67 9.09
CA ALA A 342 12.57 10.19 10.39
C ALA A 342 13.36 9.59 11.57
N HIS A 343 14.67 9.41 11.41
CA HIS A 343 15.55 8.81 12.42
C HIS A 343 15.48 9.45 13.82
N ALA A 344 15.29 10.78 13.92
CA ALA A 344 15.23 11.47 15.21
C ALA A 344 13.96 11.10 16.01
N ALA A 345 12.94 10.56 15.36
CA ALA A 345 11.67 10.18 15.99
C ALA A 345 11.69 8.74 16.52
N GLY A 346 12.65 7.92 16.10
CA GLY A 346 12.75 6.52 16.46
C GLY A 346 13.14 5.64 15.27
N ARG A 347 13.40 4.36 15.55
CA ARG A 347 13.69 3.36 14.53
C ARG A 347 12.41 2.86 13.86
N ILE A 348 12.54 2.41 12.62
CA ILE A 348 11.49 1.63 11.97
C ILE A 348 11.62 0.20 12.53
N ASN A 349 10.64 -0.23 13.31
CA ASN A 349 10.62 -1.58 13.90
C ASN A 349 9.72 -2.55 13.13
N GLY A 350 8.70 -2.04 12.45
CA GLY A 350 7.70 -2.85 11.77
C GLY A 350 7.48 -2.46 10.31
N SER A 351 6.48 -3.11 9.72
CA SER A 351 5.86 -2.75 8.44
C SER A 351 4.35 -2.93 8.58
N ASN A 352 3.61 -2.57 7.55
CA ASN A 352 2.20 -2.94 7.40
C ASN A 352 2.03 -4.42 6.90
N PRO A 353 0.80 -4.93 6.72
CA PRO A 353 0.52 -6.30 6.27
C PRO A 353 1.22 -6.78 5.00
N CYS A 354 1.46 -5.87 4.05
CA CYS A 354 2.00 -6.20 2.73
C CYS A 354 3.48 -5.81 2.57
N SER A 355 4.11 -5.31 3.65
CA SER A 355 5.54 -4.98 3.71
C SER A 355 6.02 -3.87 2.75
N GLU A 356 5.12 -3.11 2.13
CA GLU A 356 5.44 -1.96 1.28
C GLU A 356 5.59 -0.65 2.07
N TYR A 357 4.94 -0.55 3.23
CA TYR A 357 4.98 0.65 4.08
C TYR A 357 5.88 0.42 5.29
N MET A 358 6.89 1.28 5.42
CA MET A 358 7.93 1.22 6.44
C MET A 358 8.11 2.60 7.06
N HIS A 359 7.64 2.77 8.29
CA HIS A 359 7.83 4.01 9.06
C HIS A 359 7.86 3.68 10.55
N ILE A 360 7.98 4.69 11.41
CA ILE A 360 7.96 4.51 12.87
C ILE A 360 6.63 3.87 13.31
N ASP A 361 6.64 3.24 14.48
CA ASP A 361 5.46 2.59 15.02
C ASP A 361 4.33 3.59 15.31
N ASN A 362 3.10 3.08 15.39
CA ASN A 362 1.87 3.89 15.52
C ASN A 362 1.75 4.90 14.38
N SER A 363 1.88 4.45 13.13
CA SER A 363 1.80 5.30 11.95
C SER A 363 0.82 4.72 10.92
N ALA A 364 0.44 5.52 9.94
CA ALA A 364 -0.50 5.14 8.89
C ALA A 364 0.01 5.57 7.51
N CYS A 365 -0.41 4.84 6.47
CA CYS A 365 -0.13 5.23 5.08
C CYS A 365 -1.43 5.41 4.30
N ASN A 366 -1.54 6.56 3.64
CA ASN A 366 -2.53 6.82 2.61
C ASN A 366 -1.98 6.38 1.24
N LEU A 367 -2.70 5.55 0.51
CA LEU A 367 -2.20 4.86 -0.67
C LEU A 367 -2.99 5.23 -1.93
N ALA A 368 -2.30 5.34 -3.06
CA ALA A 368 -2.88 5.50 -4.39
C ALA A 368 -2.00 4.80 -5.43
N SER A 369 -2.57 4.45 -6.58
CA SER A 369 -1.82 3.81 -7.66
C SER A 369 -2.21 4.37 -9.03
N ILE A 370 -1.20 4.66 -9.84
CA ILE A 370 -1.32 5.12 -11.23
C ILE A 370 -1.34 3.91 -12.17
N ASN A 371 -2.17 3.93 -13.21
CA ASN A 371 -2.22 2.89 -14.25
C ASN A 371 -1.23 3.24 -15.38
N LEU A 372 -0.05 2.60 -15.39
CA LEU A 372 1.02 2.93 -16.35
C LEU A 372 0.59 2.80 -17.82
N LEU A 373 -0.28 1.83 -18.14
CA LEU A 373 -0.67 1.57 -19.52
C LEU A 373 -1.52 2.69 -20.13
N LYS A 374 -2.10 3.59 -19.31
CA LYS A 374 -2.85 4.76 -19.78
C LYS A 374 -1.98 5.87 -20.37
N TYR A 375 -0.66 5.77 -20.21
CA TYR A 375 0.32 6.73 -20.70
C TYR A 375 1.12 6.19 -21.88
N LEU A 376 0.91 4.93 -22.30
CA LEU A 376 1.56 4.38 -23.48
C LEU A 376 0.66 4.56 -24.70
N ASP A 377 1.10 5.36 -25.67
CA ASP A 377 0.36 5.59 -26.92
C ASP A 377 0.44 4.39 -27.88
N ASP A 378 -0.18 4.48 -29.05
CA ASP A 378 -0.16 3.42 -30.07
C ASP A 378 1.18 3.33 -30.85
N ASN A 379 2.08 4.29 -30.67
CA ASN A 379 3.42 4.32 -31.27
C ASN A 379 4.52 3.87 -30.28
N ASP A 380 4.11 3.27 -29.16
CA ASP A 380 5.00 2.83 -28.07
C ASP A 380 5.75 3.97 -27.36
N HIS A 381 5.28 5.21 -27.49
CA HIS A 381 5.80 6.35 -26.76
C HIS A 381 5.05 6.53 -25.45
N PHE A 382 5.79 6.71 -24.35
CA PHE A 382 5.22 6.90 -23.03
C PHE A 382 5.11 8.40 -22.70
N ASP A 383 3.90 8.88 -22.44
CA ASP A 383 3.60 10.29 -22.18
C ASP A 383 4.06 10.71 -20.78
N VAL A 384 5.29 11.24 -20.73
CA VAL A 384 5.97 11.68 -19.51
C VAL A 384 5.28 12.87 -18.86
N GLU A 385 4.73 13.80 -19.65
CA GLU A 385 4.07 15.01 -19.14
C GLU A 385 2.76 14.64 -18.44
N ALA A 386 1.92 13.83 -19.08
CA ALA A 386 0.67 13.35 -18.50
C ALA A 386 0.90 12.50 -17.24
N TYR A 387 1.95 11.67 -17.23
CA TYR A 387 2.32 10.89 -16.06
C TYR A 387 2.76 11.79 -14.90
N SER A 388 3.64 12.76 -15.16
CA SER A 388 4.11 13.74 -14.18
C SER A 388 2.95 14.55 -13.60
N HIS A 389 2.07 15.09 -14.45
CA HIS A 389 0.87 15.82 -14.01
C HIS A 389 -0.06 14.96 -13.15
N THR A 390 -0.23 13.68 -13.48
CA THR A 390 -1.03 12.77 -12.65
C THR A 390 -0.39 12.54 -11.29
N ILE A 391 0.95 12.44 -11.22
CA ILE A 391 1.69 12.37 -9.95
C ILE A 391 1.39 13.61 -9.11
N GLU A 392 1.47 14.82 -9.67
CA GLU A 392 1.22 16.07 -8.95
C GLU A 392 -0.20 16.12 -8.34
N VAL A 393 -1.22 15.82 -9.15
CA VAL A 393 -2.62 15.88 -8.72
C VAL A 393 -2.93 14.81 -7.68
N MET A 394 -2.52 13.56 -7.93
CA MET A 394 -2.79 12.45 -7.00
C MET A 394 -2.03 12.61 -5.68
N PHE A 395 -0.78 13.06 -5.74
CA PHE A 395 0.04 13.30 -4.56
C PHE A 395 -0.54 14.43 -3.70
N THR A 396 -0.96 15.54 -4.33
CA THR A 396 -1.63 16.65 -3.64
C THR A 396 -2.94 16.18 -2.99
N ALA A 397 -3.73 15.37 -3.70
CA ALA A 397 -4.96 14.80 -3.14
C ALA A 397 -4.69 13.92 -1.91
N GLN A 398 -3.67 13.06 -1.96
CA GLN A 398 -3.24 12.24 -0.83
C GLN A 398 -2.78 13.09 0.36
N GLU A 399 -2.05 14.17 0.11
CA GLU A 399 -1.58 15.11 1.14
C GLU A 399 -2.74 15.84 1.84
N ILE A 400 -3.74 16.30 1.08
CA ILE A 400 -4.93 16.95 1.63
C ILE A 400 -5.70 16.00 2.56
N LEU A 401 -5.82 14.73 2.17
CA LEU A 401 -6.50 13.69 2.96
C LEU A 401 -5.89 13.53 4.36
N VAL A 402 -4.56 13.60 4.51
CA VAL A 402 -3.88 13.38 5.81
C VAL A 402 -4.39 14.33 6.90
N GLY A 403 -4.64 15.61 6.55
CA GLY A 403 -5.03 16.61 7.54
C GLY A 403 -6.42 16.41 8.12
N ASN A 404 -7.33 15.87 7.31
CA ASN A 404 -8.77 15.81 7.60
C ASN A 404 -9.30 14.39 7.83
N ALA A 405 -8.48 13.36 7.58
CA ALA A 405 -8.88 11.98 7.79
C ALA A 405 -9.04 11.62 9.27
N ASP A 406 -9.99 10.73 9.53
CA ASP A 406 -10.13 10.06 10.82
C ASP A 406 -9.13 8.90 10.95
N TYR A 407 -8.62 8.71 12.17
CA TYR A 407 -7.65 7.67 12.51
C TYR A 407 -8.17 6.78 13.64
N PRO A 408 -7.81 5.48 13.64
CA PRO A 408 -8.38 4.50 14.56
C PRO A 408 -7.90 4.66 16.01
N THR A 409 -6.74 5.29 16.23
CA THR A 409 -6.18 5.57 17.56
C THR A 409 -5.55 6.96 17.60
N GLU A 410 -5.47 7.54 18.80
CA GLU A 410 -4.87 8.86 19.03
C GLU A 410 -3.39 8.90 18.63
N LYS A 411 -2.60 7.90 19.05
CA LYS A 411 -1.17 7.79 18.70
C LYS A 411 -0.93 7.77 17.19
N ILE A 412 -1.76 7.01 16.46
CA ILE A 412 -1.69 6.97 14.99
C ILE A 412 -2.06 8.34 14.41
N ALA A 413 -3.09 8.99 14.94
CA ALA A 413 -3.52 10.31 14.47
C ALA A 413 -2.42 11.37 14.66
N GLU A 414 -1.76 11.37 15.82
CA GLU A 414 -0.63 12.26 16.14
C GLU A 414 0.52 12.08 15.15
N ASN A 415 1.02 10.84 15.01
CA ASN A 415 2.14 10.55 14.12
C ASN A 415 1.80 10.81 12.64
N SER A 416 0.58 10.48 12.20
CA SER A 416 0.16 10.72 10.82
C SER A 416 0.11 12.21 10.48
N ARG A 417 -0.29 13.06 11.44
CA ARG A 417 -0.26 14.53 11.27
C ARG A 417 1.16 15.09 11.37
N LEU A 418 1.99 14.53 12.23
CA LEU A 418 3.37 14.95 12.46
C LEU A 418 4.27 14.70 11.24
N PHE A 419 4.11 13.55 10.58
CA PHE A 419 5.00 13.06 9.52
C PHE A 419 4.37 13.01 8.12
N ARG A 420 3.04 12.97 8.03
CA ARG A 420 2.28 13.09 6.78
C ARG A 420 2.71 12.05 5.74
N GLN A 421 2.77 10.78 6.14
CA GLN A 421 3.24 9.68 5.30
C GLN A 421 2.25 9.35 4.18
N LEU A 422 2.74 9.34 2.95
CA LEU A 422 2.00 8.96 1.75
C LEU A 422 2.65 7.75 1.08
N GLY A 423 1.87 7.08 0.23
CA GLY A 423 2.35 6.00 -0.60
C GLY A 423 1.69 6.07 -1.97
N LEU A 424 2.23 6.91 -2.84
CA LEU A 424 1.93 6.88 -4.26
C LEU A 424 2.70 5.73 -4.92
N GLY A 425 1.98 4.90 -5.68
CA GLY A 425 2.54 3.79 -6.44
C GLY A 425 1.97 3.73 -7.85
N TYR A 426 2.20 2.61 -8.52
CA TYR A 426 1.61 2.32 -9.81
C TYR A 426 1.23 0.85 -9.96
N ALA A 427 0.45 0.55 -10.99
CA ALA A 427 0.07 -0.77 -11.43
C ALA A 427 0.44 -0.95 -12.91
N ASN A 428 0.21 -2.16 -13.44
CA ASN A 428 0.36 -2.47 -14.85
C ASN A 428 1.81 -2.51 -15.38
N LEU A 429 2.82 -2.69 -14.52
CA LEU A 429 4.22 -2.77 -14.99
C LEU A 429 4.43 -3.94 -15.95
N GLY A 430 3.95 -5.13 -15.60
CA GLY A 430 4.08 -6.31 -16.47
C GLY A 430 3.36 -6.14 -17.81
N ALA A 431 2.19 -5.50 -17.79
CA ALA A 431 1.44 -5.17 -19.00
C ALA A 431 2.17 -4.13 -19.85
N LEU A 432 2.75 -3.09 -19.25
CA LEU A 432 3.54 -2.09 -19.96
C LEU A 432 4.74 -2.72 -20.68
N LEU A 433 5.53 -3.53 -19.96
CA LEU A 433 6.68 -4.22 -20.55
C LEU A 433 6.25 -5.18 -21.67
N MET A 434 5.14 -5.91 -21.45
CA MET A 434 4.56 -6.79 -22.46
C MET A 434 4.10 -6.00 -23.71
N ALA A 435 3.47 -4.84 -23.54
CA ALA A 435 3.04 -3.98 -24.65
C ALA A 435 4.22 -3.48 -25.47
N LEU A 436 5.35 -3.18 -24.82
CA LEU A 436 6.62 -2.80 -25.43
C LEU A 436 7.39 -3.98 -26.06
N GLY A 437 6.87 -5.21 -25.99
CA GLY A 437 7.54 -6.40 -26.48
C GLY A 437 8.77 -6.81 -25.65
N MET A 438 8.89 -6.31 -24.41
CA MET A 438 10.03 -6.58 -23.53
C MET A 438 9.74 -7.75 -22.57
N PRO A 439 10.65 -8.75 -22.46
CA PRO A 439 10.57 -9.76 -21.42
C PRO A 439 10.64 -9.14 -20.03
N TYR A 440 9.83 -9.63 -19.10
CA TYR A 440 9.76 -9.12 -17.74
C TYR A 440 11.10 -9.22 -16.99
N ASP A 441 11.86 -10.29 -17.23
CA ASP A 441 13.16 -10.59 -16.63
C ASP A 441 14.36 -9.99 -17.40
N SER A 442 14.10 -9.14 -18.39
CA SER A 442 15.16 -8.47 -19.16
C SER A 442 15.85 -7.34 -18.41
N THR A 443 17.08 -7.02 -18.81
CA THR A 443 17.79 -5.82 -18.32
C THR A 443 17.06 -4.54 -18.72
N GLY A 444 16.50 -4.49 -19.93
CA GLY A 444 15.70 -3.35 -20.38
C GLY A 444 14.41 -3.16 -19.59
N GLY A 445 13.71 -4.25 -19.25
CA GLY A 445 12.53 -4.19 -18.38
C GLY A 445 12.85 -3.65 -16.99
N ARG A 446 14.01 -4.02 -16.43
CA ARG A 446 14.51 -3.45 -15.15
C ARG A 446 14.84 -1.95 -15.29
N ALA A 447 15.47 -1.53 -16.38
CA ALA A 447 15.77 -0.11 -16.63
C ALA A 447 14.50 0.73 -16.72
N TRP A 448 13.48 0.26 -17.46
CA TRP A 448 12.17 0.91 -17.54
C TRP A 448 11.48 1.00 -16.19
N ALA A 449 11.43 -0.09 -15.43
CA ALA A 449 10.84 -0.10 -14.09
C ALA A 449 11.55 0.90 -13.14
N ALA A 450 12.88 0.96 -13.21
CA ALA A 450 13.70 1.88 -12.42
C ALA A 450 13.44 3.35 -12.82
N ALA A 451 13.40 3.67 -14.11
CA ALA A 451 13.16 5.03 -14.60
C ALA A 451 11.75 5.54 -14.24
N LEU A 452 10.71 4.70 -14.41
CA LEU A 452 9.34 5.03 -14.03
C LEU A 452 9.20 5.27 -12.52
N THR A 453 9.79 4.38 -11.70
CA THR A 453 9.80 4.54 -10.24
C THR A 453 10.56 5.79 -9.83
N SER A 454 11.71 6.04 -10.46
CA SER A 454 12.55 7.20 -10.18
C SER A 454 11.82 8.50 -10.48
N LEU A 455 11.20 8.63 -11.66
CA LEU A 455 10.37 9.79 -11.99
C LEU A 455 9.23 9.95 -10.99
N MET A 456 8.46 8.90 -10.70
CA MET A 456 7.33 8.98 -9.77
C MET A 456 7.75 9.50 -8.40
N THR A 457 8.77 8.89 -7.81
CA THR A 457 9.22 9.24 -6.45
C THR A 457 9.87 10.62 -6.43
N GLY A 458 10.75 10.93 -7.38
CA GLY A 458 11.41 12.23 -7.46
C GLY A 458 10.40 13.36 -7.67
N HIS A 459 9.44 13.17 -8.57
CA HIS A 459 8.42 14.16 -8.88
C HIS A 459 7.42 14.35 -7.74
N ALA A 460 7.09 13.28 -7.02
CA ALA A 460 6.30 13.36 -5.79
C ALA A 460 7.01 14.18 -4.70
N TYR A 461 8.32 13.99 -4.49
CA TYR A 461 9.08 14.81 -3.53
C TYR A 461 9.27 16.26 -4.00
N ALA A 462 9.45 16.50 -5.30
CA ALA A 462 9.46 17.87 -5.85
C ALA A 462 8.11 18.57 -5.60
N THR A 463 7.00 17.86 -5.82
CA THR A 463 5.65 18.34 -5.48
C THR A 463 5.51 18.60 -3.97
N SER A 464 6.07 17.72 -3.13
CA SER A 464 6.09 17.88 -1.68
C SER A 464 6.86 19.11 -1.22
N ALA A 465 8.01 19.40 -1.84
CA ALA A 465 8.81 20.59 -1.56
C ALA A 465 8.10 21.88 -1.99
N ARG A 466 7.50 21.89 -3.19
CA ARG A 466 6.65 23.01 -3.64
C ARG A 466 5.47 23.23 -2.70
N THR A 467 4.81 22.16 -2.26
CA THR A 467 3.72 22.23 -1.28
C THR A 467 4.22 22.80 0.05
N ALA A 468 5.44 22.43 0.50
CA ALA A 468 6.05 22.98 1.71
C ALA A 468 6.34 24.47 1.62
N SER A 469 6.72 24.99 0.44
CA SER A 469 6.95 26.44 0.25
C SER A 469 5.71 27.29 0.59
N ARG A 470 4.51 26.70 0.46
CA ARG A 470 3.23 27.33 0.81
C ARG A 470 2.72 26.95 2.19
N MET A 471 2.74 25.65 2.50
CA MET A 471 2.08 25.07 3.67
C MET A 471 3.01 24.90 4.87
N GLY A 472 4.30 25.15 4.69
CA GLY A 472 5.37 24.74 5.58
C GLY A 472 5.69 23.24 5.44
N PRO A 473 6.90 22.80 5.82
CA PRO A 473 7.25 21.37 5.84
C PRO A 473 6.40 20.60 6.87
N PHE A 474 6.47 19.26 6.86
CA PHE A 474 5.83 18.47 7.92
C PHE A 474 6.40 18.85 9.29
N ALA A 475 5.60 18.76 10.34
CA ALA A 475 5.98 19.27 11.66
C ALA A 475 7.21 18.55 12.25
N GLY A 476 7.41 17.27 11.92
CA GLY A 476 8.62 16.52 12.29
C GLY A 476 9.88 16.85 11.48
N TYR A 477 9.83 17.74 10.47
CA TYR A 477 10.92 17.97 9.53
C TYR A 477 12.14 18.59 10.20
N SER A 478 11.98 19.63 11.03
CA SER A 478 13.14 20.32 11.64
C SER A 478 14.02 19.38 12.48
N ALA A 479 13.41 18.43 13.21
CA ALA A 479 14.17 17.43 13.95
C ALA A 479 14.85 16.39 13.04
N ASN A 480 14.37 16.22 11.81
CA ASN A 480 14.78 15.19 10.87
C ASN A 480 15.43 15.74 9.58
N GLU A 481 15.67 17.05 9.49
CA GLU A 481 16.08 17.75 8.27
C GLU A 481 17.31 17.10 7.64
N ARG A 482 18.34 16.85 8.45
CA ARG A 482 19.57 16.17 8.01
C ARG A 482 19.29 14.79 7.42
N TYR A 483 18.40 14.01 8.04
CA TYR A 483 18.09 12.64 7.62
C TYR A 483 17.23 12.64 6.35
N MET A 484 16.17 13.44 6.33
CA MET A 484 15.28 13.59 5.18
C MET A 484 16.07 14.04 3.94
N ASN A 485 16.83 15.13 4.04
CA ASN A 485 17.60 15.65 2.91
C ASN A 485 18.70 14.67 2.46
N ASN A 486 19.25 13.88 3.38
CA ASN A 486 20.20 12.82 3.03
C ASN A 486 19.54 11.72 2.19
N VAL A 487 18.35 11.26 2.57
CA VAL A 487 17.59 10.25 1.80
C VAL A 487 17.23 10.77 0.41
N LEU A 488 16.83 12.05 0.28
CA LEU A 488 16.59 12.66 -1.03
C LEU A 488 17.84 12.64 -1.92
N ARG A 489 19.00 13.00 -1.37
CA ARG A 489 20.28 12.93 -2.11
C ARG A 489 20.65 11.51 -2.49
N MET A 490 20.46 10.54 -1.59
CA MET A 490 20.72 9.13 -1.88
C MET A 490 19.86 8.62 -3.05
N HIS A 491 18.57 9.00 -3.11
CA HIS A 491 17.72 8.63 -4.25
C HIS A 491 18.13 9.33 -5.55
N ARG A 492 18.47 10.64 -5.51
CA ARG A 492 19.00 11.36 -6.66
C ARG A 492 20.28 10.71 -7.19
N ASP A 493 21.15 10.27 -6.31
CA ASP A 493 22.41 9.63 -6.71
C ASP A 493 22.14 8.24 -7.28
N ALA A 494 21.23 7.45 -6.69
CA ALA A 494 20.78 6.17 -7.24
C ALA A 494 20.12 6.28 -8.63
N ASN A 495 19.42 7.39 -8.93
CA ASN A 495 18.89 7.66 -10.27
C ASN A 495 19.98 7.69 -11.36
N LYS A 496 21.20 8.12 -11.01
CA LYS A 496 22.34 8.17 -11.94
C LYS A 496 22.99 6.81 -12.17
N GLU A 497 22.66 5.83 -11.35
CA GLU A 497 23.23 4.48 -11.35
C GLU A 497 22.28 3.44 -11.98
N ILE A 498 21.21 3.89 -12.67
CA ILE A 498 20.29 2.95 -13.34
C ILE A 498 21.01 2.25 -14.50
N ASP A 499 21.17 0.93 -14.37
CA ASP A 499 21.79 0.10 -15.40
C ASP A 499 20.96 0.04 -16.68
N ASN A 500 21.63 0.05 -17.84
CA ASN A 500 21.02 -0.04 -19.18
C ASN A 500 20.00 1.07 -19.48
N ILE A 501 20.20 2.27 -18.92
CA ILE A 501 19.29 3.40 -19.09
C ILE A 501 19.09 3.81 -20.56
N ASP A 502 20.05 3.52 -21.45
CA ASP A 502 20.00 3.83 -22.88
C ASP A 502 18.84 3.15 -23.64
N VAL A 503 18.20 2.13 -23.06
CA VAL A 503 17.02 1.45 -23.64
C VAL A 503 15.69 2.12 -23.24
N VAL A 504 15.75 3.10 -22.34
CA VAL A 504 14.60 3.89 -21.89
C VAL A 504 14.52 5.14 -22.75
N GLN A 505 13.30 5.60 -23.05
CA GLN A 505 13.11 6.86 -23.76
C GLN A 505 13.77 8.04 -23.01
N GLN A 506 14.44 8.92 -23.76
CA GLN A 506 15.32 9.94 -23.17
C GLN A 506 14.56 10.97 -22.31
N ASP A 507 13.38 11.38 -22.74
CA ASP A 507 12.54 12.36 -22.03
C ASP A 507 12.08 11.85 -20.65
N LEU A 508 11.86 10.54 -20.49
CA LEU A 508 11.57 9.93 -19.18
C LEU A 508 12.78 10.00 -18.24
N VAL A 509 13.97 9.73 -18.76
CA VAL A 509 15.23 9.78 -18.00
C VAL A 509 15.55 11.21 -17.59
N ASP A 510 15.38 12.15 -18.50
CA ASP A 510 15.59 13.58 -18.27
C ASP A 510 14.61 14.11 -17.23
N ALA A 511 13.33 13.75 -17.32
CA ALA A 511 12.31 14.15 -16.36
C ALA A 511 12.56 13.55 -14.96
N ALA A 512 13.01 12.30 -14.87
CA ALA A 512 13.37 11.68 -13.60
C ALA A 512 14.54 12.44 -12.94
N THR A 513 15.58 12.74 -13.72
CA THR A 513 16.76 13.47 -13.25
C THR A 513 16.39 14.88 -12.79
N ALA A 514 15.65 15.64 -13.61
CA ALA A 514 15.19 16.97 -13.28
C ALA A 514 14.30 17.00 -12.03
N SER A 515 13.44 15.98 -11.86
CA SER A 515 12.57 15.85 -10.69
C SER A 515 13.37 15.62 -9.40
N TRP A 516 14.41 14.79 -9.42
CA TRP A 516 15.28 14.59 -8.27
C TRP A 516 16.14 15.81 -7.94
N ASP A 517 16.66 16.49 -8.96
CA ASP A 517 17.40 17.74 -8.77
C ASP A 517 16.52 18.82 -8.14
N ALA A 518 15.26 18.92 -8.59
CA ALA A 518 14.27 19.81 -7.97
C ALA A 518 13.92 19.38 -6.54
N ALA A 519 13.65 18.09 -6.30
CA ALA A 519 13.32 17.57 -4.98
C ALA A 519 14.41 17.85 -3.94
N VAL A 520 15.70 17.69 -4.32
CA VAL A 520 16.82 18.00 -3.44
C VAL A 520 16.97 19.51 -3.24
N ARG A 521 17.03 20.28 -4.33
CA ARG A 521 17.23 21.74 -4.26
C ARG A 521 16.12 22.42 -3.46
N ASP A 522 14.87 22.18 -3.85
CA ASP A 522 13.70 22.84 -3.25
C ASP A 522 13.42 22.25 -1.86
N GLY A 523 13.74 20.97 -1.64
CA GLY A 523 13.66 20.32 -0.33
C GLY A 523 14.66 20.86 0.69
N GLU A 524 15.85 21.29 0.24
CA GLU A 524 16.83 21.99 1.09
C GLU A 524 16.44 23.45 1.36
N GLU A 525 15.74 24.11 0.43
CA GLU A 525 15.32 25.51 0.57
C GLU A 525 14.05 25.67 1.43
N PHE A 526 13.01 24.86 1.16
CA PHE A 526 11.68 25.02 1.77
C PHE A 526 11.33 23.89 2.75
N GLY A 527 12.15 22.84 2.80
CA GLY A 527 11.75 21.57 3.39
C GLY A 527 10.79 20.79 2.50
N VAL A 528 10.28 19.66 3.01
CA VAL A 528 9.26 18.86 2.32
C VAL A 528 8.02 18.70 3.18
N ARG A 529 6.88 18.56 2.53
CA ARG A 529 5.58 18.44 3.21
C ARG A 529 5.30 17.03 3.73
N ASN A 530 6.01 16.01 3.23
CA ASN A 530 5.75 14.60 3.51
C ASN A 530 7.06 13.88 3.84
N SER A 531 7.10 13.12 4.94
CA SER A 531 8.28 12.32 5.27
C SER A 531 8.42 11.05 4.43
N GLN A 532 7.36 10.64 3.74
CA GLN A 532 7.36 9.50 2.82
C GLN A 532 6.43 9.82 1.66
N ALA A 533 6.90 9.60 0.44
CA ALA A 533 6.14 9.94 -0.76
C ALA A 533 5.51 8.74 -1.47
N SER A 534 6.29 7.66 -1.67
CA SER A 534 5.91 6.57 -2.58
C SER A 534 6.10 5.20 -1.96
N VAL A 535 5.22 4.27 -2.31
CA VAL A 535 5.35 2.82 -2.04
C VAL A 535 4.71 2.06 -3.20
N LEU A 536 5.16 0.83 -3.46
CA LEU A 536 4.58 -0.04 -4.47
C LEU A 536 3.69 -1.09 -3.80
N ALA A 537 2.44 -0.72 -3.55
CA ALA A 537 1.47 -1.57 -2.87
C ALA A 537 0.84 -2.62 -3.81
N PRO A 538 0.38 -3.77 -3.28
CA PRO A 538 -0.46 -4.68 -4.04
C PRO A 538 -1.77 -4.01 -4.45
N THR A 539 -2.11 -4.07 -5.74
CA THR A 539 -3.31 -3.42 -6.30
C THR A 539 -4.49 -4.37 -6.53
N GLY A 540 -4.64 -5.42 -5.70
CA GLY A 540 -5.52 -6.56 -5.98
C GLY A 540 -7.03 -6.28 -6.14
N THR A 541 -7.54 -5.12 -5.70
CA THR A 541 -8.92 -4.66 -6.01
C THR A 541 -8.92 -3.42 -6.91
N ILE A 542 -8.10 -2.41 -6.60
CA ILE A 542 -8.07 -1.16 -7.36
C ILE A 542 -7.49 -1.34 -8.77
N GLY A 543 -6.56 -2.28 -8.97
CA GLY A 543 -6.07 -2.67 -10.29
C GLY A 543 -7.20 -3.25 -11.15
N LEU A 544 -8.09 -4.04 -10.56
CA LEU A 544 -9.27 -4.54 -11.28
C LEU A 544 -10.29 -3.44 -11.56
N MET A 545 -10.43 -2.45 -10.66
CA MET A 545 -11.25 -1.26 -10.90
C MET A 545 -10.67 -0.37 -12.01
N MET A 546 -9.36 -0.35 -12.20
CA MET A 546 -8.67 0.41 -13.24
C MET A 546 -8.52 -0.38 -14.56
N ASP A 547 -9.13 -1.57 -14.67
CA ASP A 547 -8.93 -2.49 -15.79
C ASP A 547 -7.44 -2.80 -16.08
N CYS A 548 -6.65 -2.97 -15.03
CA CYS A 548 -5.26 -3.41 -15.16
C CYS A 548 -5.17 -4.89 -15.53
N ASP A 549 -4.34 -5.21 -16.53
CA ASP A 549 -4.02 -6.58 -16.92
C ASP A 549 -3.08 -7.25 -15.92
N THR A 550 -2.17 -6.48 -15.33
CA THR A 550 -1.22 -6.91 -14.29
C THR A 550 -1.35 -6.05 -13.04
N THR A 551 -1.21 -6.65 -11.86
CA THR A 551 -1.40 -5.96 -10.57
C THR A 551 -0.09 -5.43 -10.04
N GLY A 552 -0.04 -4.15 -9.65
CA GLY A 552 1.15 -3.52 -9.06
C GLY A 552 2.36 -3.62 -10.00
N ILE A 553 3.45 -4.11 -9.41
CA ILE A 553 4.69 -4.46 -10.11
C ILE A 553 4.81 -5.96 -10.40
N GLU A 554 3.73 -6.71 -10.38
CA GLU A 554 3.83 -8.15 -10.63
C GLU A 554 3.81 -8.45 -12.13
N PRO A 555 4.55 -9.47 -12.60
CA PRO A 555 4.30 -10.04 -13.92
C PRO A 555 2.89 -10.63 -13.97
N ASP A 556 2.40 -10.94 -15.18
CA ASP A 556 1.11 -11.61 -15.27
C ASP A 556 1.19 -13.04 -14.73
N LEU A 557 0.30 -13.37 -13.79
CA LEU A 557 0.17 -14.73 -13.24
C LEU A 557 -0.36 -15.71 -14.30
N GLY A 558 -1.17 -15.22 -15.24
CA GLY A 558 -1.73 -16.03 -16.32
C GLY A 558 -2.58 -15.21 -17.28
N LEU A 559 -2.55 -15.56 -18.56
CA LEU A 559 -3.21 -14.80 -19.63
C LEU A 559 -4.75 -14.85 -19.53
N VAL A 560 -5.29 -15.91 -18.93
CA VAL A 560 -6.71 -16.05 -18.58
C VAL A 560 -6.80 -16.49 -17.12
N LYS A 561 -7.47 -15.70 -16.29
CA LYS A 561 -7.57 -15.88 -14.84
C LYS A 561 -9.03 -16.03 -14.45
N PHE A 562 -9.32 -17.03 -13.62
CA PHE A 562 -10.64 -17.21 -13.00
C PHE A 562 -10.55 -16.84 -11.52
N LYS A 563 -11.21 -15.76 -11.13
CA LYS A 563 -11.19 -15.25 -9.75
C LYS A 563 -12.50 -15.58 -9.05
N LYS A 564 -12.42 -16.35 -7.96
CA LYS A 564 -13.53 -16.49 -6.99
C LYS A 564 -13.54 -15.24 -6.11
N LEU A 565 -14.68 -14.59 -5.98
CA LEU A 565 -14.82 -13.39 -5.16
C LEU A 565 -15.20 -13.73 -3.72
N VAL A 566 -14.72 -12.92 -2.77
CA VAL A 566 -15.16 -13.00 -1.37
C VAL A 566 -16.62 -12.55 -1.29
N GLY A 567 -17.48 -13.43 -0.77
CA GLY A 567 -18.95 -13.26 -0.80
C GLY A 567 -19.66 -14.05 -1.91
N GLY A 568 -18.92 -14.80 -2.73
CA GLY A 568 -19.47 -15.65 -3.78
C GLY A 568 -19.35 -15.02 -5.18
N GLY A 569 -19.54 -15.84 -6.20
CA GLY A 569 -19.42 -15.46 -7.61
C GLY A 569 -18.01 -15.61 -8.18
N ASN A 570 -17.96 -15.68 -9.51
CA ASN A 570 -16.71 -15.82 -10.27
C ASN A 570 -16.58 -14.72 -11.33
N MET A 571 -15.33 -14.34 -11.61
CA MET A 571 -14.98 -13.44 -12.71
C MET A 571 -13.91 -14.06 -13.59
N THR A 572 -14.04 -13.87 -14.90
CA THR A 572 -13.00 -14.20 -15.87
C THR A 572 -12.26 -12.92 -16.24
N ILE A 573 -10.94 -12.93 -16.10
CA ILE A 573 -10.06 -11.82 -16.44
C ILE A 573 -9.14 -12.30 -17.56
N VAL A 574 -9.26 -11.69 -18.73
CA VAL A 574 -8.44 -12.00 -19.92
C VAL A 574 -7.49 -10.84 -20.13
N ASN A 575 -6.19 -11.14 -20.25
CA ASN A 575 -5.18 -10.13 -20.53
C ASN A 575 -5.41 -9.52 -21.93
N GLN A 576 -5.68 -8.22 -21.98
CA GLN A 576 -5.97 -7.50 -23.23
C GLN A 576 -4.72 -6.96 -23.92
N THR A 577 -3.55 -7.03 -23.28
CA THR A 577 -2.28 -6.59 -23.83
C THR A 577 -1.67 -7.60 -24.82
N VAL A 578 -2.01 -8.89 -24.71
CA VAL A 578 -1.43 -9.96 -25.56
C VAL A 578 -1.53 -9.66 -27.07
N PRO A 579 -2.67 -9.22 -27.63
CA PRO A 579 -2.74 -8.90 -29.06
C PRO A 579 -1.79 -7.76 -29.49
N ARG A 580 -1.57 -6.76 -28.63
CA ARG A 580 -0.61 -5.68 -28.89
C ARG A 580 0.83 -6.22 -28.87
N ALA A 581 1.16 -7.01 -27.86
CA ALA A 581 2.47 -7.63 -27.72
C ALA A 581 2.83 -8.52 -28.91
N LEU A 582 1.90 -9.33 -29.41
CA LEU A 582 2.11 -10.17 -30.59
C LEU A 582 2.39 -9.33 -31.83
N LYS A 583 1.64 -8.25 -32.07
CA LYS A 583 1.92 -7.34 -33.20
C LYS A 583 3.32 -6.74 -33.12
N GLN A 584 3.79 -6.42 -31.92
CA GLN A 584 5.12 -5.85 -31.71
C GLN A 584 6.25 -6.85 -31.97
N LEU A 585 6.01 -8.12 -31.68
CA LEU A 585 6.99 -9.19 -31.86
C LEU A 585 7.05 -9.73 -33.31
N GLY A 586 6.06 -9.40 -34.15
CA GLY A 586 5.92 -9.90 -35.53
C GLY A 586 5.13 -11.19 -35.62
#